data_AF-T0ZZI3-F1
#
_entry.id   AF-T0ZZI3-F1
#
_cell.length_a   1.000
_cell.length_b   1.000
_cell.length_c   1.000
_cell.angle_alpha   90.00
_cell.angle_beta   90.00
_cell.angle_gamma   90.00
#
_symmetry.space_group_name_H-M   'P 1'
#
loop_
_entity.id
_entity.type
_entity.pdbx_description
1 polymer ?
#
loop_
_entity_poly.entity_id
_entity_poly.type
_entity_poly.pdbx_seq_one_letter_code
_entity_poly.pdbx_strand_id
1 'polypeptide(L)'
;MSISENVGALSTMLARITSDPRWSGLREKTEDAMKGIPVIGNQVAKFARAAHDSMVGMISQPGIWFEEMGLHYVGPIDGHDLPLLLETLSRLRNHPGAVLLHVITVKGKGYAPAENNPVKFHGVTPFDIKTGEFIKKPSSRPTYTKVFSQTMLDLAE
;
A
#
# COMPACT_ATOMS: atom_id res chain seq x y z
N MET A 1 5.50 2.23 2.94
CA MET A 1 6.91 2.11 3.38
C MET A 1 7.30 3.40 4.08
N SER A 2 8.00 3.30 5.21
CA SER A 2 8.54 4.43 5.97
C SER A 2 10.00 4.62 5.53
N ILE A 3 10.95 4.82 6.45
CA ILE A 3 12.38 4.61 6.18
C ILE A 3 12.63 3.13 5.91
N SER A 4 12.24 2.29 6.86
CA SER A 4 12.13 0.84 6.74
C SER A 4 10.69 0.44 6.40
N GLU A 5 10.40 -0.87 6.41
CA GLU A 5 9.04 -1.37 6.22
C GLU A 5 8.06 -0.76 7.24
N ASN A 6 6.80 -0.58 6.83
CA ASN A 6 5.79 -0.06 7.74
C ASN A 6 5.49 -1.11 8.83
N VAL A 7 5.38 -0.68 10.08
CA VAL A 7 5.04 -1.52 11.22
C VAL A 7 3.80 -1.01 11.94
N GLY A 8 3.08 -1.90 12.63
CA GLY A 8 1.91 -1.60 13.44
C GLY A 8 0.58 -2.07 12.85
N ALA A 9 -0.47 -2.04 13.68
CA ALA A 9 -1.79 -2.57 13.34
C ALA A 9 -2.42 -1.87 12.12
N LEU A 10 -2.27 -0.54 12.03
CA LEU A 10 -2.78 0.25 10.91
C LEU A 10 -2.06 -0.08 9.61
N SER A 11 -0.74 -0.28 9.61
CA SER A 11 -0.04 -0.65 8.38
C SER A 11 -0.43 -2.05 7.91
N THR A 12 -0.65 -2.99 8.83
CA THR A 12 -1.16 -4.32 8.50
C THR A 12 -2.57 -4.25 7.94
N MET A 13 -3.45 -3.44 8.54
CA MET A 13 -4.80 -3.20 8.04
C MET A 13 -4.77 -2.61 6.64
N LEU A 14 -3.94 -1.59 6.40
CA LEU A 14 -3.81 -0.93 5.10
C LEU A 14 -3.19 -1.85 4.03
N ALA A 15 -2.20 -2.67 4.40
CA ALA A 15 -1.58 -3.63 3.48
C ALA A 15 -2.54 -4.74 3.02
N ARG A 16 -3.47 -5.19 3.90
CA ARG A 16 -4.53 -6.14 3.53
C ARG A 16 -5.43 -5.61 2.41
N ILE A 17 -5.68 -4.30 2.36
CA ILE A 17 -6.46 -3.65 1.29
C ILE A 17 -5.77 -3.81 -0.06
N THR A 18 -4.46 -3.52 -0.07
CA THR A 18 -3.66 -3.51 -1.31
C THR A 18 -3.38 -4.92 -1.84
N SER A 19 -3.59 -5.95 -1.01
CA SER A 19 -3.30 -7.35 -1.33
C SER A 19 -4.55 -8.19 -1.57
N ASP A 20 -5.76 -7.65 -1.36
CA ASP A 20 -7.00 -8.38 -1.62
C ASP A 20 -7.18 -8.60 -3.14
N PRO A 21 -7.24 -9.86 -3.62
CA PRO A 21 -7.41 -10.19 -5.03
C PRO A 21 -8.68 -9.62 -5.67
N ARG A 22 -9.67 -9.20 -4.86
CA ARG A 22 -10.88 -8.52 -5.34
C ARG A 22 -10.58 -7.13 -5.91
N TRP A 23 -9.53 -6.48 -5.43
CA TRP A 23 -9.08 -5.16 -5.90
C TRP A 23 -8.01 -5.27 -6.99
N SER A 24 -7.12 -6.26 -6.95
CA SER A 24 -6.16 -6.51 -8.02
C SER A 24 -6.79 -7.14 -9.28
N GLY A 25 -8.06 -7.56 -9.21
CA GLY A 25 -8.67 -8.51 -10.14
C GLY A 25 -9.93 -8.03 -10.86
N LEU A 26 -10.22 -6.72 -10.98
CA LEU A 26 -11.35 -6.24 -11.79
C LEU A 26 -11.07 -6.24 -13.30
N ARG A 27 -10.22 -7.15 -13.79
CA ARG A 27 -9.89 -7.25 -15.22
C ARG A 27 -9.85 -8.66 -15.81
N GLU A 28 -10.16 -9.73 -15.07
CA GLU A 28 -9.96 -11.08 -15.63
C GLU A 28 -10.96 -12.18 -15.18
N LYS A 29 -12.09 -11.85 -14.53
CA LYS A 29 -13.01 -12.90 -14.03
C LYS A 29 -14.48 -12.76 -14.42
N THR A 30 -14.75 -12.15 -15.57
CA THR A 30 -16.10 -12.18 -16.18
C THR A 30 -16.24 -13.16 -17.35
N GLU A 31 -15.16 -13.76 -17.88
CA GLU A 31 -15.27 -14.60 -19.08
C GLU A 31 -15.49 -16.10 -18.85
N ASP A 32 -15.15 -16.66 -17.68
CA ASP A 32 -15.24 -18.12 -17.46
C ASP A 32 -16.42 -18.60 -16.59
N ALA A 33 -17.19 -17.70 -15.98
CA ALA A 33 -18.29 -18.09 -15.10
C ALA A 33 -19.60 -18.48 -15.85
N MET A 34 -19.61 -18.43 -17.19
CA MET A 34 -20.79 -18.68 -18.03
C MET A 34 -20.82 -20.04 -18.75
N LYS A 35 -20.06 -21.05 -18.29
CA LYS A 35 -20.14 -22.40 -18.88
C LYS A 35 -20.25 -23.49 -17.81
N GLY A 36 -21.47 -23.76 -17.36
CA GLY A 36 -21.78 -25.01 -16.64
C GLY A 36 -22.68 -24.82 -15.41
N ILE A 37 -24.00 -24.72 -15.62
CA ILE A 37 -25.01 -24.86 -14.56
C ILE A 37 -25.39 -26.34 -14.47
N PRO A 38 -25.29 -26.95 -13.28
CA PRO A 38 -26.51 -27.51 -12.71
C PRO A 38 -26.64 -27.40 -11.17
N VAL A 39 -27.91 -27.46 -10.74
CA VAL A 39 -28.49 -27.75 -9.42
C VAL A 39 -28.56 -26.61 -8.38
N ILE A 40 -29.81 -26.21 -8.14
CA ILE A 40 -30.33 -25.04 -7.40
C ILE A 40 -29.91 -24.97 -5.91
N GLY A 41 -29.39 -26.05 -5.31
CA GLY A 41 -28.81 -26.01 -3.95
C GLY A 41 -27.45 -25.32 -3.88
N ASN A 42 -26.63 -25.46 -4.92
CA ASN A 42 -25.33 -24.79 -5.00
C ASN A 42 -25.47 -23.28 -5.21
N GLN A 43 -26.56 -22.83 -5.84
CA GLN A 43 -26.81 -21.41 -6.08
C GLN A 43 -27.17 -20.68 -4.79
N VAL A 44 -28.04 -21.24 -3.94
CA VAL A 44 -28.39 -20.64 -2.64
C VAL A 44 -27.18 -20.61 -1.71
N ALA A 45 -26.40 -21.69 -1.65
CA ALA A 45 -25.17 -21.73 -0.85
C ALA A 45 -24.08 -20.80 -1.38
N LYS A 46 -23.96 -20.63 -2.71
CA LYS A 46 -23.07 -19.63 -3.33
C LYS A 46 -23.54 -18.22 -3.05
N PHE A 47 -24.85 -17.96 -3.09
CA PHE A 47 -25.41 -16.64 -2.82
C PHE A 47 -25.25 -16.27 -1.35
N ALA A 48 -25.48 -17.21 -0.42
CA ALA A 48 -25.26 -17.01 1.00
C ALA A 48 -23.78 -16.79 1.32
N ARG A 49 -22.86 -17.56 0.70
CA ARG A 49 -21.41 -17.31 0.82
C ARG A 49 -21.01 -15.98 0.19
N ALA A 50 -21.52 -15.64 -0.98
CA ALA A 50 -21.24 -14.35 -1.62
C ALA A 50 -21.76 -13.17 -0.80
N ALA A 51 -22.94 -13.29 -0.20
CA ALA A 51 -23.51 -12.28 0.69
C ALA A 51 -22.71 -12.17 1.99
N HIS A 52 -22.34 -13.29 2.61
CA HIS A 52 -21.47 -13.32 3.78
C HIS A 52 -20.09 -12.74 3.46
N ASP A 53 -19.47 -13.13 2.36
CA ASP A 53 -18.16 -12.67 1.91
C ASP A 53 -18.17 -11.20 1.48
N SER A 54 -19.33 -10.72 0.99
CA SER A 54 -19.58 -9.30 0.69
C SER A 54 -19.77 -8.51 1.99
N MET A 55 -20.50 -9.04 2.97
CA MET A 55 -20.69 -8.41 4.28
C MET A 55 -19.40 -8.38 5.10
N VAL A 56 -18.66 -9.49 5.15
CA VAL A 56 -17.30 -9.56 5.72
C VAL A 56 -16.37 -8.66 4.93
N GLY A 57 -16.48 -8.63 3.61
CA GLY A 57 -15.73 -7.70 2.76
C GLY A 57 -16.02 -6.24 3.10
N MET A 58 -17.27 -5.90 3.38
CA MET A 58 -17.75 -4.56 3.77
C MET A 58 -17.26 -4.16 5.16
N ILE A 59 -17.40 -5.05 6.16
CA ILE A 59 -16.90 -4.85 7.54
C ILE A 59 -15.36 -4.80 7.57
N SER A 60 -14.72 -5.54 6.67
CA SER A 60 -13.26 -5.51 6.49
C SER A 60 -12.80 -4.34 5.62
N GLN A 61 -13.71 -3.47 5.15
CA GLN A 61 -13.29 -2.25 4.45
C GLN A 61 -12.72 -1.25 5.48
N PRO A 62 -11.45 -0.86 5.32
CA PRO A 62 -10.76 0.14 6.14
C PRO A 62 -11.51 1.45 6.29
N GLY A 63 -12.31 1.81 5.29
CA GLY A 63 -13.05 3.06 5.26
C GLY A 63 -13.95 3.25 6.46
N ILE A 64 -14.55 2.17 6.99
CA ILE A 64 -15.48 2.25 8.12
C ILE A 64 -14.79 2.84 9.36
N TRP A 65 -13.55 2.46 9.63
CA TRP A 65 -12.80 2.99 10.77
C TRP A 65 -12.55 4.50 10.65
N PHE A 66 -12.30 4.99 9.45
CA PHE A 66 -12.08 6.42 9.21
C PHE A 66 -13.40 7.20 9.25
N GLU A 67 -14.47 6.63 8.72
CA GLU A 67 -15.83 7.20 8.79
C GLU A 67 -16.30 7.30 10.25
N GLU A 68 -16.02 6.30 11.10
CA GLU A 68 -16.29 6.37 12.55
C GLU A 68 -15.50 7.49 13.25
N MET A 69 -14.32 7.86 12.73
CA MET A 69 -13.54 9.02 13.21
C MET A 69 -14.07 10.36 12.65
N GLY A 70 -15.15 10.34 11.86
CA GLY A 70 -15.73 11.52 11.21
C GLY A 70 -15.00 11.97 9.95
N LEU A 71 -14.21 11.08 9.32
CA LEU A 71 -13.51 11.34 8.07
C LEU A 71 -14.21 10.62 6.91
N HIS A 72 -14.62 11.37 5.89
CA HIS A 72 -15.11 10.75 4.67
C HIS A 72 -13.98 10.01 3.96
N TYR A 73 -14.09 8.71 3.76
CA TYR A 73 -13.03 7.88 3.20
C TYR A 73 -13.22 7.66 1.69
N VAL A 74 -12.17 7.96 0.92
CA VAL A 74 -12.17 7.79 -0.55
C VAL A 74 -10.92 7.01 -0.97
N GLY A 75 -11.09 5.98 -1.79
CA GLY A 75 -9.99 5.14 -2.30
C GLY A 75 -10.00 3.70 -1.76
N PRO A 76 -8.90 2.95 -1.87
CA PRO A 76 -7.61 3.38 -2.43
C PRO A 76 -7.65 3.62 -3.94
N ILE A 77 -6.87 4.59 -4.44
CA ILE A 77 -6.64 4.81 -5.88
C ILE A 77 -5.16 4.72 -6.23
N ASP A 78 -4.84 4.44 -7.50
CA ASP A 78 -3.47 4.46 -7.99
C ASP A 78 -2.93 5.90 -8.03
N GLY A 79 -1.86 6.15 -7.29
CA GLY A 79 -1.18 7.43 -7.23
C GLY A 79 -0.29 7.76 -8.43
N HIS A 80 -0.16 6.83 -9.37
CA HIS A 80 0.57 7.05 -10.63
C HIS A 80 -0.35 7.31 -11.81
N ASP A 81 -1.68 7.29 -11.61
CA ASP A 81 -2.68 7.73 -12.59
C ASP A 81 -3.02 9.21 -12.35
N LEU A 82 -2.27 10.09 -13.03
CA LEU A 82 -2.43 11.54 -12.89
C LEU A 82 -3.83 12.04 -13.31
N PRO A 83 -4.41 11.63 -14.46
CA PRO A 83 -5.79 11.97 -14.80
C PRO A 83 -6.80 11.61 -13.70
N LEU A 84 -6.75 10.38 -13.17
CA LEU A 84 -7.63 9.91 -12.10
C LEU A 84 -7.47 10.76 -10.83
N LEU A 85 -6.22 11.07 -10.45
CA LEU A 85 -5.93 11.91 -9.30
C LEU A 85 -6.52 13.32 -9.46
N LEU A 86 -6.31 13.95 -10.61
CA LEU A 86 -6.81 15.30 -10.88
C LEU A 86 -8.33 15.36 -10.84
N GLU A 87 -9.00 14.38 -11.45
CA GLU A 87 -10.46 14.26 -11.41
C GLU A 87 -10.97 14.06 -9.98
N THR A 88 -10.35 13.13 -9.25
CA THR A 88 -10.74 12.81 -7.88
C THR A 88 -10.57 14.02 -6.97
N LEU A 89 -9.40 14.67 -6.99
CA LEU A 89 -9.14 15.88 -6.20
C LEU A 89 -10.09 17.03 -6.57
N SER A 90 -10.43 17.19 -7.86
CA SER A 90 -11.37 18.22 -8.30
C SER A 90 -12.78 18.01 -7.74
N ARG A 91 -13.25 16.75 -7.66
CA ARG A 91 -14.53 16.40 -7.05
C ARG A 91 -14.51 16.62 -5.53
N LEU A 92 -13.44 16.20 -4.86
CA LEU A 92 -13.32 16.29 -3.40
C LEU A 92 -13.12 17.72 -2.89
N ARG A 93 -12.61 18.63 -3.72
CA ARG A 93 -12.39 20.05 -3.36
C ARG A 93 -13.63 20.73 -2.78
N ASN A 94 -14.82 20.38 -3.27
CA ASN A 94 -16.09 20.99 -2.85
C ASN A 94 -16.87 20.11 -1.86
N HIS A 95 -16.26 19.02 -1.37
CA HIS A 95 -16.91 18.12 -0.41
C HIS A 95 -17.03 18.80 0.96
N PRO A 96 -18.21 18.80 1.60
CA PRO A 96 -18.36 19.34 2.94
C PRO A 96 -17.66 18.43 3.97
N GLY A 97 -16.87 19.02 4.88
CA GLY A 97 -16.20 18.28 5.95
C GLY A 97 -14.84 17.70 5.58
N ALA A 98 -14.28 16.89 6.48
CA ALA A 98 -12.95 16.31 6.32
C ALA A 98 -12.99 15.04 5.47
N VAL A 99 -12.04 14.92 4.53
CA VAL A 99 -11.94 13.77 3.62
C VAL A 99 -10.55 13.13 3.75
N LEU A 100 -10.50 11.81 3.88
CA LEU A 100 -9.30 11.00 3.77
C LEU A 100 -9.26 10.31 2.40
N LEU A 101 -8.44 10.83 1.49
CA LEU A 101 -8.14 10.19 0.21
C LEU A 101 -6.94 9.24 0.37
N HIS A 102 -7.18 7.93 0.22
CA HIS A 102 -6.12 6.92 0.25
C HIS A 102 -5.53 6.72 -1.14
N VAL A 103 -4.25 7.04 -1.29
CA VAL A 103 -3.51 6.91 -2.56
C VAL A 103 -2.36 5.90 -2.41
N ILE A 104 -2.30 4.93 -3.32
CA ILE A 104 -1.23 3.92 -3.36
C ILE A 104 -0.10 4.45 -4.26
N THR A 105 1.13 4.45 -3.75
CA THR A 105 2.31 4.90 -4.51
C THR A 105 3.45 3.88 -4.42
N VAL A 106 4.47 4.08 -5.26
CA VAL A 106 5.68 3.27 -5.30
C VAL A 106 6.84 4.19 -4.95
N LYS A 107 7.54 3.89 -3.86
CA LYS A 107 8.69 4.70 -3.42
C LYS A 107 9.82 4.56 -4.44
N GLY A 108 10.31 5.69 -4.95
CA GLY A 108 11.33 5.70 -6.01
C GLY A 108 10.79 5.52 -7.43
N LYS A 109 9.46 5.60 -7.64
CA LYS A 109 8.85 5.44 -8.97
C LYS A 109 9.57 6.27 -10.04
N GLY A 110 9.85 5.63 -11.18
CA GLY A 110 10.52 6.24 -12.32
C GLY A 110 12.05 6.06 -12.28
N TYR A 111 12.59 5.45 -11.21
CA TYR A 111 14.01 5.14 -11.12
C TYR A 111 14.23 3.73 -10.55
N ALA A 112 14.48 2.76 -11.44
CA ALA A 112 14.55 1.34 -11.10
C ALA A 112 15.49 0.99 -9.91
N PRO A 113 16.69 1.58 -9.76
CA PRO A 113 17.52 1.34 -8.58
C PRO A 113 16.85 1.77 -7.26
N ALA A 114 16.06 2.84 -7.27
CA ALA A 114 15.32 3.29 -6.10
C ALA A 114 14.03 2.49 -5.86
N GLU A 115 13.34 2.02 -6.91
CA GLU A 115 12.19 1.12 -6.75
C GLU A 115 12.60 -0.23 -6.15
N ASN A 116 13.78 -0.74 -6.55
CA ASN A 116 14.32 -2.02 -6.05
C ASN A 116 14.98 -1.90 -4.67
N ASN A 117 15.53 -0.74 -4.30
CA ASN A 117 16.12 -0.52 -2.98
C ASN A 117 15.70 0.82 -2.34
N PRO A 118 14.42 1.01 -2.04
CA PRO A 118 13.86 2.28 -1.60
C PRO A 118 14.34 2.74 -0.21
N VAL A 119 14.87 1.82 0.60
CA VAL A 119 15.50 2.14 1.90
C VAL A 119 16.83 2.86 1.66
N LYS A 120 17.68 2.29 0.80
CA LYS A 120 18.99 2.88 0.46
C LYS A 120 18.85 4.25 -0.20
N PHE A 121 17.79 4.43 -1.00
CA PHE A 121 17.51 5.69 -1.68
C PHE A 121 16.66 6.68 -0.86
N HIS A 122 16.35 6.38 0.41
CA HIS A 122 15.60 7.30 1.28
C HIS A 122 16.42 8.54 1.70
N GLY A 123 17.74 8.39 1.83
CA GLY A 123 18.68 9.47 2.13
C GLY A 123 19.94 9.29 1.32
N VAL A 124 20.08 10.03 0.21
CA VAL A 124 21.13 9.78 -0.77
C VAL A 124 22.35 10.68 -0.57
N THR A 125 23.53 10.09 -0.56
CA THR A 125 24.80 10.79 -0.86
C THR A 125 25.00 10.83 -2.38
N PRO A 126 25.94 11.61 -2.94
CA PRO A 126 26.22 11.60 -4.37
C PRO A 126 26.37 10.17 -4.92
N PHE A 127 25.68 9.90 -6.03
CA PHE A 127 25.63 8.60 -6.69
C PHE A 127 25.59 8.82 -8.20
N ASP A 128 26.00 7.81 -8.96
CA ASP A 128 25.86 7.81 -10.41
C ASP A 128 24.43 7.44 -10.78
N ILE A 129 23.73 8.34 -11.50
CA ILE A 129 22.33 8.15 -11.88
C ILE A 129 22.15 6.96 -12.82
N LYS A 130 23.11 6.69 -13.72
CA LYS A 130 23.02 5.58 -14.68
C LYS A 130 23.14 4.22 -13.99
N THR A 131 24.01 4.10 -13.00
CA THR A 131 24.29 2.81 -12.33
C THR A 131 23.54 2.63 -11.01
N GLY A 132 23.14 3.73 -10.35
CA GLY A 132 22.59 3.70 -8.99
C GLY A 132 23.65 3.45 -7.91
N GLU A 133 24.93 3.52 -8.26
CA GLU A 133 26.02 3.29 -7.32
C GLU A 133 26.40 4.56 -6.58
N PHE A 134 26.47 4.45 -5.25
CA PHE A 134 26.84 5.56 -4.38
C PHE A 134 28.35 5.77 -4.39
N ILE A 135 28.75 7.02 -4.52
CA ILE A 135 30.15 7.43 -4.46
C ILE A 135 30.60 7.33 -3.00
N LYS A 136 31.32 6.25 -2.67
CA LYS A 136 31.85 6.05 -1.32
C LYS A 136 32.99 7.03 -1.08
N LYS A 137 32.83 7.95 -0.13
CA LYS A 137 33.98 8.63 0.48
C LYS A 137 34.61 7.68 1.50
N PRO A 138 35.91 7.37 1.40
CA PRO A 138 36.58 6.60 2.44
C PRO A 138 36.52 7.39 3.76
N SER A 139 35.82 6.85 4.76
CA SER A 139 35.89 7.34 6.14
C SER A 139 36.75 6.38 6.94
N SER A 140 37.79 6.91 7.58
CA SER A 140 38.65 6.12 8.48
C SER A 140 38.05 5.94 9.88
N ARG A 141 36.95 6.64 10.20
CA ARG A 141 36.34 6.63 11.53
C ARG A 141 34.91 6.09 11.49
N PRO A 142 34.51 5.28 12.49
CA PRO A 142 33.12 4.85 12.62
C PRO A 142 32.21 6.04 12.93
N THR A 143 30.95 5.96 12.52
CA THR A 143 29.93 6.94 12.92
C THR A 143 29.53 6.72 14.38
N TYR A 144 29.06 7.76 15.06
CA TYR A 144 28.51 7.63 16.41
C TYR A 144 27.38 6.60 16.48
N THR A 145 26.51 6.56 15.48
CA THR A 145 25.45 5.54 15.38
C THR A 145 26.03 4.14 15.36
N LYS A 146 27.14 3.89 14.65
CA LYS A 146 27.79 2.59 14.60
C LYS A 146 28.42 2.19 15.95
N VAL A 147 29.06 3.14 16.63
CA VAL A 147 29.63 2.89 17.97
C VAL A 147 28.52 2.59 18.97
N PHE A 148 27.44 3.39 18.97
CA PHE A 148 26.28 3.18 19.82
C PHE A 148 25.63 1.81 19.56
N SER A 149 25.35 1.48 18.30
CA SER A 149 24.69 0.23 17.95
C SER A 149 25.52 -1.00 18.35
N GLN A 150 26.84 -0.95 18.14
CA GLN A 150 27.72 -2.06 18.54
C GLN A 150 27.73 -2.22 20.06
N THR A 151 27.90 -1.11 20.80
CA THR A 151 27.90 -1.15 22.27
C THR A 151 26.58 -1.71 22.81
N MET A 152 25.44 -1.33 22.24
CA MET A 152 24.14 -1.85 22.67
C MET A 152 23.97 -3.35 22.40
N LEU A 153 24.53 -3.87 21.30
CA LEU A 153 24.52 -5.30 20.99
C LEU A 153 25.41 -6.06 21.97
N ASP A 154 26.63 -5.57 22.22
CA ASP A 154 27.57 -6.19 23.14
C ASP A 154 27.02 -6.24 24.59
N LEU A 155 26.23 -5.25 25.00
CA LEU A 155 25.57 -5.21 26.31
C LEU A 155 24.33 -6.12 26.42
N ALA A 156 23.79 -6.58 25.29
CA ALA A 156 22.58 -7.41 25.25
C ALA A 156 22.88 -8.92 25.17
N GLU A 157 24.14 -9.30 24.94
CA GLU A 157 24.65 -10.67 25.07
C GLU A 157 24.89 -11.06 26.54
#